data_AF-A0AAD2GVC0-F1
#
_entry.id   AF-A0AAD2GVC0-F1
#
_cell.length_a   1.000
_cell.length_b   1.000
_cell.length_c   1.000
_cell.angle_alpha   90.00
_cell.angle_beta   90.00
_cell.angle_gamma   90.00
#
_symmetry.space_group_name_H-M   'P 1'
#
loop_
_entity.id
_entity.type
_entity.pdbx_description
1 polymer ?
#
loop_
_entity_poly.entity_id
_entity_poly.type
_entity_poly.pdbx_seq_one_letter_code
_entity_poly.pdbx_strand_id
1 'polypeptide(L)'
;MLVEMANTVSNLATVGFALFGLLRCNAEKLPMRFALGYLGIALIGVGSAYFHGTLLFQAQLADELPMIYVASMPLWLLFDLDTKFDMKTRRTRILGYSVVAFDVLFTWS
;
A
#
# COMPACT_ATOMS: atom_id res chain seq x y z
N MET A 1 -11.00 -5.81 -25.41
CA MET A 1 -12.03 -5.83 -24.34
C MET A 1 -11.32 -6.07 -23.04
N LEU A 2 -11.66 -5.33 -21.98
CA LEU A 2 -11.22 -5.68 -20.63
C LEU A 2 -11.80 -7.05 -20.29
N VAL A 3 -10.97 -7.97 -19.81
CA VAL A 3 -11.41 -9.36 -19.57
C VAL A 3 -12.37 -9.41 -18.38
N GLU A 4 -12.04 -8.72 -17.30
CA GLU A 4 -12.88 -8.62 -16.11
C GLU A 4 -13.24 -7.16 -15.82
N MET A 5 -14.25 -6.65 -16.53
CA MET A 5 -14.64 -5.24 -16.47
C MET A 5 -15.08 -4.79 -15.06
N ALA A 6 -15.84 -5.63 -14.33
CA ALA A 6 -16.30 -5.29 -12.98
C ALA A 6 -15.14 -5.16 -11.98
N ASN A 7 -14.17 -6.08 -12.04
CA ASN A 7 -12.97 -6.04 -11.21
C ASN A 7 -12.05 -4.86 -11.59
N THR A 8 -11.92 -4.58 -12.88
CA THR A 8 -11.14 -3.41 -13.35
C THR A 8 -11.74 -2.10 -12.83
N VAL A 9 -13.05 -1.91 -12.96
CA VAL A 9 -13.75 -0.66 -12.56
C VAL A 9 -13.75 -0.50 -11.04
N SER A 10 -14.01 -1.57 -10.29
CA SER A 10 -13.97 -1.52 -8.82
C SER A 10 -12.58 -1.17 -8.29
N ASN A 11 -11.51 -1.72 -8.90
CA ASN A 11 -10.14 -1.35 -8.54
C ASN A 11 -9.78 0.10 -8.89
N LEU A 12 -10.28 0.64 -10.00
CA LEU A 12 -10.16 2.07 -10.29
C LEU A 12 -10.90 2.94 -9.27
N ALA A 13 -12.06 2.48 -8.76
CA ALA A 13 -12.74 3.15 -7.66
C ALA A 13 -11.91 3.13 -6.37
N THR A 14 -11.23 2.03 -6.06
CA THR A 14 -10.26 1.95 -4.96
C THR A 14 -9.15 2.99 -5.09
N VAL A 15 -8.59 3.19 -6.28
CA VAL A 15 -7.62 4.26 -6.54
C VAL A 15 -8.22 5.64 -6.24
N GLY A 16 -9.46 5.89 -6.67
CA GLY A 16 -10.17 7.13 -6.39
C GLY A 16 -10.32 7.40 -4.89
N PHE A 17 -10.74 6.41 -4.10
CA PHE A 17 -10.83 6.53 -2.65
C PHE A 17 -9.47 6.75 -1.98
N ALA A 18 -8.43 6.08 -2.46
CA ALA A 18 -7.08 6.24 -1.94
C ALA A 18 -6.53 7.65 -2.17
N LEU A 19 -6.73 8.21 -3.37
CA LEU A 19 -6.36 9.59 -3.69
C LEU A 19 -7.15 10.59 -2.85
N PHE A 20 -8.45 10.36 -2.64
CA PHE A 20 -9.25 11.19 -1.74
C PHE A 20 -8.70 11.15 -0.30
N GLY A 21 -8.34 9.97 0.21
CA GLY A 21 -7.71 9.82 1.52
C GLY A 21 -6.35 10.52 1.63
N LEU A 22 -5.54 10.47 0.58
CA LEU A 22 -4.27 11.20 0.49
C LEU A 22 -4.46 12.72 0.55
N LEU A 23 -5.43 13.25 -0.20
CA LEU A 23 -5.77 14.68 -0.16
C LEU A 23 -6.24 15.11 1.23
N ARG A 24 -7.03 14.27 1.90
CA ARG A 24 -7.47 14.51 3.28
C ARG A 24 -6.32 14.47 4.28
N CYS A 25 -5.37 13.55 4.13
CA CYS A 25 -4.16 13.54 4.96
C CYS A 25 -3.39 14.86 4.87
N ASN A 26 -3.26 15.40 3.66
CA ASN A 26 -2.58 16.67 3.45
C ASN A 26 -3.38 17.86 4.03
N ALA A 27 -4.69 17.88 3.81
CA ALA A 27 -5.58 18.94 4.32
C ALA A 27 -5.56 19.01 5.86
N GLU A 28 -5.63 17.85 6.53
CA GLU A 28 -5.64 17.74 7.99
C GLU A 28 -4.22 17.71 8.61
N LYS A 29 -3.17 17.88 7.80
CA LYS A 29 -1.75 17.85 8.22
C LYS A 29 -1.39 16.59 9.01
N LEU A 30 -1.93 15.45 8.60
CA LEU A 30 -1.65 14.16 9.23
C LEU A 30 -0.17 13.75 9.01
N PRO A 31 0.40 12.94 9.91
CA PRO A 31 1.75 12.41 9.73
C PRO A 31 1.94 11.71 8.38
N MET A 32 3.11 11.93 7.75
CA MET A 32 3.46 11.43 6.41
C MET A 32 3.23 9.93 6.20
N ARG A 33 3.35 9.11 7.24
CA ARG A 33 3.05 7.68 7.21
C ARG A 33 1.61 7.35 6.78
N PHE A 34 0.62 8.18 7.11
CA PHE A 34 -0.75 7.96 6.65
C PHE A 34 -0.87 8.23 5.15
N ALA A 35 -0.21 9.28 4.66
CA ALA A 35 -0.12 9.58 3.23
C ALA A 35 0.57 8.44 2.46
N LEU A 36 1.65 7.87 3.00
CA LEU A 36 2.32 6.70 2.44
C LEU A 36 1.41 5.48 2.37
N GLY A 37 0.56 5.24 3.39
CA GLY A 37 -0.43 4.16 3.37
C GLY A 37 -1.45 4.33 2.25
N TYR A 38 -2.02 5.54 2.08
CA TYR A 38 -2.95 5.82 0.99
C TYR A 38 -2.28 5.74 -0.40
N LEU A 39 -1.02 6.16 -0.53
CA LEU A 39 -0.26 5.96 -1.76
C LEU A 39 -0.07 4.46 -2.07
N GLY A 40 0.20 3.64 -1.05
CA GLY A 40 0.27 2.19 -1.18
C GLY A 40 -1.03 1.57 -1.70
N ILE A 41 -2.17 1.96 -1.11
CA ILE A 41 -3.50 1.48 -1.55
C ILE A 41 -3.79 1.92 -3.00
N ALA A 42 -3.40 3.14 -3.39
CA ALA A 42 -3.54 3.59 -4.77
C ALA A 42 -2.71 2.72 -5.73
N LEU A 43 -1.49 2.35 -5.36
CA LEU A 43 -0.63 1.47 -6.17
C LEU A 43 -1.25 0.08 -6.34
N ILE A 44 -1.82 -0.51 -5.28
CA ILE A 44 -2.57 -1.78 -5.37
C ILE A 44 -3.72 -1.65 -6.36
N GLY A 45 -4.55 -0.61 -6.24
CA GLY A 45 -5.70 -0.43 -7.14
C GLY A 45 -5.30 -0.30 -8.60
N VAL A 46 -4.15 0.34 -8.89
CA VAL A 46 -3.61 0.44 -10.25
C VAL A 46 -3.11 -0.92 -10.74
N GLY A 47 -2.34 -1.65 -9.92
CA GLY A 47 -1.84 -2.99 -10.24
C GLY A 47 -2.97 -3.98 -10.52
N SER A 48 -3.98 -4.00 -9.64
CA SER A 48 -5.14 -4.87 -9.76
C SER A 48 -6.01 -4.54 -10.97
N ALA A 49 -6.27 -3.26 -11.25
CA ALA A 49 -6.99 -2.86 -12.46
C ALA A 49 -6.23 -3.28 -13.74
N TYR A 50 -4.90 -3.17 -13.75
CA TYR A 50 -4.07 -3.62 -14.87
C TYR A 50 -4.09 -5.15 -15.02
N PHE A 51 -4.03 -5.91 -13.92
CA PHE A 51 -4.15 -7.36 -13.94
C PHE A 51 -5.51 -7.80 -14.46
N HIS A 52 -6.62 -7.34 -13.89
CA HIS A 52 -7.97 -7.74 -14.33
C HIS A 52 -8.32 -7.28 -15.76
N GLY A 53 -7.63 -6.25 -16.26
CA GLY A 53 -7.72 -5.83 -17.65
C GLY A 53 -6.96 -6.72 -18.64
N THR A 54 -5.93 -7.45 -18.19
CA THR A 54 -4.96 -8.15 -19.06
C THR A 54 -4.82 -9.67 -18.81
N LEU A 55 -5.05 -10.13 -17.57
CA LEU A 55 -4.80 -11.49 -17.05
C LEU A 55 -3.40 -12.04 -17.34
N LEU A 56 -2.41 -11.16 -17.41
CA LEU A 56 -1.01 -11.55 -17.58
C LEU A 56 -0.43 -12.03 -16.25
N PHE A 57 0.34 -13.11 -16.27
CA PHE A 57 1.02 -13.63 -15.08
C PHE A 57 1.94 -12.59 -14.42
N GLN A 58 2.64 -11.78 -15.22
CA GLN A 58 3.46 -10.68 -14.72
C GLN A 58 2.63 -9.60 -14.04
N ALA A 59 1.40 -9.37 -14.52
CA ALA A 59 0.48 -8.42 -13.90
C ALA A 59 -0.12 -8.99 -12.60
N GLN A 60 -0.28 -10.31 -12.49
CA GLN A 60 -0.69 -10.97 -11.24
C GLN A 60 0.33 -10.73 -10.12
N LEU A 61 1.62 -10.89 -10.43
CA LEU A 61 2.69 -10.56 -9.48
C LEU A 61 2.66 -9.08 -9.08
N ALA A 62 2.36 -8.19 -10.03
CA ALA A 62 2.21 -6.76 -9.79
C ALA A 62 0.94 -6.40 -9.00
N ASP A 63 0.01 -7.33 -8.81
CA ASP A 63 -1.18 -7.16 -7.97
C ASP A 63 -0.95 -7.74 -6.56
N GLU A 64 -0.50 -8.99 -6.48
CA GLU A 64 -0.38 -9.72 -5.21
C GLU A 64 0.77 -9.21 -4.33
N LEU A 65 1.93 -8.85 -4.89
CA LEU A 65 3.07 -8.41 -4.09
C LEU A 65 2.83 -7.05 -3.40
N PRO A 66 2.32 -6.01 -4.08
CA PRO A 66 1.99 -4.75 -3.42
C PRO A 66 0.93 -4.90 -2.32
N MET A 67 -0.02 -5.83 -2.46
CA MET A 67 -1.00 -6.10 -1.40
C MET A 67 -0.33 -6.49 -0.08
N ILE A 68 0.72 -7.31 -0.15
CA ILE A 68 1.45 -7.76 1.04
C ILE A 68 2.26 -6.61 1.64
N TYR A 69 2.97 -5.84 0.83
CA TYR A 69 3.81 -4.71 1.29
C TYR A 69 2.98 -3.62 1.97
N VAL A 70 1.77 -3.36 1.47
CA VAL A 70 0.87 -2.36 2.06
C VAL A 70 0.15 -2.94 3.27
N ALA A 71 -0.20 -4.22 3.29
CA ALA A 71 -0.83 -4.87 4.43
C ALA A 71 0.12 -5.04 5.63
N SER A 72 1.43 -5.13 5.40
CA SER A 72 2.45 -5.18 6.45
C SER A 72 2.74 -3.81 7.08
N MET A 73 2.50 -2.71 6.37
CA MET A 73 2.74 -1.34 6.84
C MET A 73 1.94 -0.94 8.10
N PRO A 74 0.65 -1.27 8.25
CA PRO A 74 -0.09 -1.07 9.51
C PRO A 74 0.55 -1.74 10.73
N LEU A 75 1.26 -2.86 10.57
CA LEU A 75 1.97 -3.49 11.69
C LEU A 75 3.06 -2.56 12.22
N TRP A 76 3.85 -1.96 11.33
CA TRP A 76 4.81 -0.92 11.71
C TRP A 76 4.15 0.23 12.47
N LEU A 77 2.96 0.67 12.02
CA LEU A 77 2.21 1.74 12.66
C LEU A 77 1.74 1.37 14.07
N LEU A 78 1.16 0.17 14.23
CA LEU A 78 0.62 -0.32 15.49
C LEU A 78 1.72 -0.57 16.53
N PHE A 79 2.89 -1.07 16.10
CA PHE A 79 4.03 -1.28 17.01
C PHE A 79 4.77 0.02 17.37
N ASP A 80 4.45 1.15 16.72
CA ASP A 80 5.04 2.48 16.92
C ASP A 80 4.11 3.46 17.68
N LEU A 81 3.00 2.97 18.27
CA LEU A 81 2.00 3.81 18.95
C LEU A 81 2.57 4.60 20.14
N ASP A 82 3.53 4.04 20.89
CA ASP A 82 4.15 4.69 22.05
C ASP A 82 4.96 5.95 21.68
N THR A 83 5.43 6.00 20.45
CA THR A 83 6.43 6.97 19.99
C THR A 83 5.80 8.29 19.54
N LYS A 84 4.50 8.49 19.83
CA LYS A 84 3.68 9.64 19.39
C LYS A 84 3.81 9.92 17.90
N PHE A 85 4.05 8.87 17.10
CA PHE A 85 4.23 9.04 15.67
C PHE A 85 5.43 9.97 15.33
N ASP A 86 6.59 9.80 15.97
CA ASP A 86 7.84 10.45 15.54
C ASP A 86 8.69 9.51 14.67
N MET A 87 8.91 9.90 13.41
CA MET A 87 9.73 9.19 12.43
C MET A 87 11.25 9.17 12.75
N LYS A 88 11.70 10.01 13.68
CA LYS A 88 13.12 10.13 14.04
C LYS A 88 13.57 9.10 15.05
N THR A 89 12.64 8.43 15.72
CA THR A 89 12.97 7.49 16.79
C THR A 89 13.61 6.22 16.25
N ARG A 90 14.64 5.74 16.95
CA ARG A 90 15.38 4.51 16.59
C ARG A 90 14.45 3.29 16.47
N ARG A 91 13.46 3.16 17.36
CA ARG A 91 12.44 2.10 17.33
C ARG A 91 11.63 2.12 16.03
N THR A 92 11.12 3.28 15.64
CA THR A 92 10.36 3.47 14.39
C THR A 92 11.17 3.06 13.16
N ARG A 93 12.46 3.40 13.11
CA ARG A 93 13.34 2.99 12.00
C ARG A 93 13.60 1.49 11.98
N ILE A 94 13.88 0.88 13.12
CA ILE A 94 14.10 -0.57 13.23
C ILE A 94 12.86 -1.33 12.77
N LEU A 95 11.67 -0.92 13.24
CA LEU A 95 10.42 -1.55 12.84
C LEU A 95 10.16 -1.36 11.33
N GLY A 96 10.42 -0.17 10.79
CA GLY A 96 10.33 0.09 9.35
C GLY A 96 11.26 -0.81 8.53
N TYR A 97 12.53 -0.92 8.92
CA TYR A 97 13.47 -1.84 8.26
C TYR A 97 13.08 -3.31 8.41
N SER A 98 12.48 -3.70 9.54
CA SER A 98 12.02 -5.08 9.74
C SER A 98 10.87 -5.45 8.81
N VAL A 99 9.94 -4.52 8.56
CA VAL A 99 8.85 -4.72 7.60
C VAL A 99 9.40 -4.81 6.18
N VAL A 100 10.31 -3.91 5.79
CA VAL A 100 10.95 -3.98 4.46
C VAL A 100 11.74 -5.28 4.29
N ALA A 101 12.44 -5.75 5.33
CA ALA A 101 13.16 -7.01 5.28
C ALA A 101 12.21 -8.21 5.15
N PHE A 102 11.08 -8.19 5.84
CA PHE A 102 10.02 -9.20 5.69
C PHE A 102 9.47 -9.22 4.26
N ASP A 103 9.12 -8.05 3.72
CA ASP A 103 8.58 -7.90 2.37
C ASP A 103 9.57 -8.43 1.32
N VAL A 104 10.84 -8.08 1.44
CA VAL A 104 11.94 -8.59 0.60
C VAL A 104 12.07 -10.10 0.73
N LEU A 105 12.14 -10.66 1.95
CA LEU A 105 12.25 -12.10 2.12
C LEU A 105 11.06 -12.85 1.52
N PHE A 106 9.85 -12.28 1.63
CA PHE A 106 8.64 -12.83 1.02
C PHE A 106 8.71 -12.83 -0.51
N THR A 107 9.25 -11.77 -1.13
CA THR A 107 9.43 -11.75 -2.60
C THR A 107 10.37 -12.85 -3.10
N TRP A 108 11.31 -13.29 -2.26
CA TRP A 108 12.34 -14.28 -2.59
C TRP A 108 11.99 -15.72 -2.20
N SER A 109 10.89 -15.96 -1.47
CA SER A 109 10.41 -17.29 -1.08
C SER A 109 9.48 -17.90 -2.12
#